data_AF-A0A0M3JA35-F1
#
_entry.id   AF-A0A0M3JA35-F1
#
_cell.length_a   1.000
_cell.length_b   1.000
_cell.length_c   1.000
_cell.angle_alpha   90.00
_cell.angle_beta   90.00
_cell.angle_gamma   90.00
#
_symmetry.space_group_name_H-M   'P 1'
#
loop_
_entity.id
_entity.type
_entity.pdbx_description
1 polymer ?
#
loop_
_entity_poly.entity_id
_entity_poly.type
_entity_poly.pdbx_seq_one_letter_code
_entity_poly.pdbx_strand_id
1 'polypeptide(L)'
;MEEEACRRLHQRKELNDHLLPVGKDTITLTALDDDPDEYVPDLNYKVGSSRRKQLYDKKMTKALNGALPEVNDTCLIYVMEMDLKKAVTGAANPKKRKIVNPIDTEFCFGFLSKKPIPKVPSFPVFLRQGRMEANIFLARSKLQIDAEMMELLKAFHHYIFDNVLRLVKGGLAFVPDKAPVSVLIVPLRRGYSLSLFLTYLEAREKFGRVNMTIVMKNKN
;
A
#
# COMPACT_ATOMS: atom_id res chain seq x y z
N MET A 1 8.46 -26.79 -20.83
CA MET A 1 9.31 -26.05 -19.86
C MET A 1 9.14 -26.57 -18.43
N GLU A 2 7.93 -26.95 -17.99
CA GLU A 2 7.69 -27.41 -16.60
C GLU A 2 8.37 -28.76 -16.28
N GLU A 3 8.37 -29.73 -17.19
CA GLU A 3 9.05 -31.02 -16.97
C GLU A 3 10.57 -30.92 -16.79
N GLU A 4 11.20 -29.95 -17.46
CA GLU A 4 12.65 -29.77 -17.38
C GLU A 4 13.05 -29.15 -16.02
N ALA A 5 12.19 -28.30 -15.47
CA ALA A 5 12.36 -27.77 -14.13
C ALA A 5 12.26 -28.89 -13.07
N CYS A 6 11.24 -29.74 -13.15
CA CYS A 6 11.08 -30.87 -12.21
C CYS A 6 12.25 -31.86 -12.28
N ARG A 7 12.74 -32.18 -13.50
CA ARG A 7 13.93 -33.02 -13.69
C ARG A 7 15.17 -32.43 -13.04
N ARG A 8 15.42 -31.13 -13.22
CA ARG A 8 16.57 -30.45 -12.63
C ARG A 8 16.49 -30.40 -11.10
N LEU A 9 15.29 -30.18 -10.54
CA LEU A 9 15.08 -30.14 -9.08
C LEU A 9 15.23 -31.53 -8.43
N HIS A 10 14.73 -32.58 -9.08
CA HIS A 10 14.89 -33.97 -8.63
C HIS A 10 16.36 -34.42 -8.69
N GLN A 11 17.07 -34.11 -9.78
CA GLN A 11 18.53 -34.33 -9.88
C GLN A 11 19.33 -33.61 -8.78
N ARG A 12 18.85 -32.44 -8.32
CA ARG A 12 19.44 -31.66 -7.22
C ARG A 12 18.99 -32.11 -5.84
N LYS A 13 18.17 -33.16 -5.72
CA LYS A 13 17.60 -33.68 -4.47
C LYS A 13 16.75 -32.66 -3.70
N GLU A 14 16.19 -31.66 -4.40
CA GLU A 14 15.23 -30.71 -3.83
C GLU A 14 13.80 -31.27 -3.86
N LEU A 15 13.53 -32.23 -4.77
CA LEU A 15 12.32 -33.05 -4.81
C LEU A 15 12.67 -34.51 -4.50
N ASN A 16 11.77 -35.21 -3.83
CA ASN A 16 11.87 -36.67 -3.66
C ASN A 16 11.39 -37.42 -4.92
N ASP A 17 11.47 -38.75 -4.91
CA ASP A 17 11.07 -39.61 -6.03
C ASP A 17 9.56 -39.55 -6.36
N HIS A 18 8.77 -38.93 -5.47
CA HIS A 18 7.36 -38.63 -5.70
C HIS A 18 7.11 -37.19 -6.17
N LEU A 19 8.16 -36.46 -6.57
CA LEU A 19 8.13 -35.06 -7.00
C LEU A 19 7.59 -34.09 -5.95
N LEU A 20 7.65 -34.47 -4.66
CA LEU A 20 7.27 -33.61 -3.55
C LEU A 20 8.52 -32.88 -3.01
N PRO A 21 8.38 -31.63 -2.55
CA PRO A 21 9.46 -30.91 -1.88
C PRO A 21 9.99 -31.72 -0.71
N VAL A 22 11.31 -31.90 -0.65
CA VAL A 22 11.96 -32.57 0.47
C VAL A 22 11.85 -31.65 1.69
N GLY A 23 11.00 -32.05 2.65
CA GLY A 23 10.71 -31.30 3.86
C GLY A 23 11.90 -31.23 4.84
N LYS A 24 11.72 -30.40 5.87
CA LYS A 24 12.72 -30.04 6.88
C LYS A 24 13.24 -31.23 7.71
N ASP A 25 12.55 -32.36 7.66
CA ASP A 25 12.75 -33.50 8.56
C ASP A 25 13.90 -34.43 8.14
N THR A 26 14.37 -34.32 6.89
CA THR A 26 15.50 -35.10 6.37
C THR A 26 16.86 -34.40 6.49
N ILE A 27 16.89 -33.15 6.95
CA ILE A 27 18.14 -32.40 7.14
C ILE A 27 18.56 -32.56 8.61
N THR A 28 19.40 -33.55 8.85
CA THR A 28 20.08 -33.79 10.13
C THR A 28 20.62 -32.49 10.73
N LEU A 29 20.38 -32.32 12.04
CA LEU A 29 20.73 -31.18 12.89
C LEU A 29 22.20 -30.74 12.86
N THR A 30 23.09 -31.46 12.19
CA THR A 30 24.54 -31.21 12.17
C THR A 30 24.98 -30.12 11.19
N ALA A 31 24.11 -29.62 10.31
CA ALA A 31 24.46 -28.62 9.30
C ALA A 31 23.91 -27.20 9.57
N LEU A 32 23.22 -26.98 10.70
CA LEU A 32 22.56 -25.70 10.97
C LEU A 32 23.47 -24.63 11.59
N ASP A 33 24.64 -25.01 12.11
CA ASP A 33 25.50 -24.11 12.88
C ASP A 33 26.71 -23.53 12.11
N ASP A 34 26.91 -23.90 10.84
CA ASP A 34 28.04 -23.42 10.02
C ASP A 34 27.65 -22.44 8.88
N ASP A 35 26.39 -22.03 8.77
CA ASP A 35 25.99 -21.03 7.77
C ASP A 35 26.35 -19.62 8.27
N PRO A 36 27.30 -18.90 7.64
CA PRO A 36 27.59 -17.52 7.99
C PRO A 36 26.40 -16.60 7.67
N ASP A 37 26.18 -15.60 8.53
CA ASP A 37 25.11 -14.60 8.38
C ASP A 37 25.31 -13.70 7.13
N GLU A 38 26.52 -13.64 6.58
CA GLU A 38 26.89 -12.84 5.42
C GLU A 38 27.10 -13.66 4.15
N TYR A 39 26.78 -13.05 3.00
CA TYR A 39 26.95 -13.67 1.69
C TYR A 39 28.44 -13.80 1.34
N VAL A 40 28.94 -15.03 1.28
CA VAL A 40 30.28 -15.36 0.78
C VAL A 40 30.15 -15.96 -0.63
N PRO A 41 30.79 -15.39 -1.66
CA PRO A 41 30.88 -16.02 -2.99
C PRO A 41 31.55 -17.40 -2.90
N ASP A 42 31.12 -18.37 -3.72
CA ASP A 42 31.69 -19.72 -3.89
C ASP A 42 31.48 -20.79 -2.80
N LEU A 43 30.66 -20.57 -1.76
CA LEU A 43 30.18 -21.70 -0.94
C LEU A 43 28.85 -22.29 -1.43
N ASN A 44 28.79 -23.62 -1.50
CA ASN A 44 27.62 -24.40 -1.82
C ASN A 44 26.60 -24.39 -0.66
N TYR A 45 25.88 -23.28 -0.47
CA TYR A 45 24.88 -23.13 0.59
C TYR A 45 23.47 -23.49 0.15
N LYS A 46 22.69 -24.10 1.06
CA LYS A 46 21.26 -24.36 0.87
C LYS A 46 20.45 -23.05 0.88
N VAL A 47 19.64 -22.84 -0.15
CA VAL A 47 18.74 -21.68 -0.23
C VAL A 47 17.57 -21.82 0.76
N GLY A 48 17.17 -20.73 1.43
CA GLY A 48 15.90 -20.66 2.18
C GLY A 48 15.93 -20.93 3.69
N SER A 49 17.11 -20.99 4.34
CA SER A 49 17.17 -21.03 5.81
C SER A 49 16.61 -19.75 6.43
N SER A 50 15.82 -19.87 7.50
CA SER A 50 15.25 -18.75 8.28
C SER A 50 16.31 -17.78 8.82
N ARG A 51 17.58 -18.19 8.88
CA ARG A 51 18.72 -17.36 9.30
C ARG A 51 19.22 -16.44 8.16
N ARG A 52 18.96 -16.76 6.90
CA ARG A 52 19.52 -16.03 5.74
C ARG A 52 18.60 -14.90 5.27
N LYS A 53 19.01 -13.66 5.52
CA LYS A 53 18.37 -12.47 4.92
C LYS A 53 18.82 -12.34 3.47
N GLN A 54 17.94 -12.64 2.53
CA GLN A 54 18.17 -12.30 1.12
C GLN A 54 18.09 -10.78 0.96
N LEU A 55 19.26 -10.14 0.86
CA LEU A 55 19.35 -8.73 0.51
C LEU A 55 19.15 -8.60 -1.00
N TYR A 56 18.12 -7.86 -1.41
CA TYR A 56 17.87 -7.52 -2.80
C TYR A 56 17.64 -6.02 -2.92
N ASP A 57 18.13 -5.43 -4.00
CA ASP A 57 17.86 -4.04 -4.31
C ASP A 57 16.37 -3.88 -4.65
N LYS A 58 15.63 -3.23 -3.75
CA LYS A 58 14.23 -2.89 -3.99
C LYS A 58 14.14 -1.90 -5.14
N LYS A 59 13.73 -2.38 -6.31
CA LYS A 59 13.44 -1.53 -7.47
C LYS A 59 12.19 -0.70 -7.19
N MET A 60 12.35 0.62 -7.22
CA MET A 60 11.24 1.56 -7.08
C MET A 60 10.58 1.83 -8.43
N THR A 61 9.27 2.08 -8.40
CA THR A 61 8.48 2.33 -9.61
C THR A 61 8.85 3.68 -10.25
N LYS A 62 9.46 3.64 -11.43
CA LYS A 62 9.80 4.84 -12.22
C LYS A 62 8.57 5.70 -12.57
N ALA A 63 7.41 5.06 -12.73
CA ALA A 63 6.16 5.76 -13.03
C ALA A 63 5.70 6.71 -11.92
N LEU A 64 6.10 6.49 -10.66
CA LEU A 64 5.73 7.34 -9.53
C LEU A 64 6.85 8.29 -9.09
N ASN A 65 8.07 8.12 -9.60
CA ASN A 65 9.19 9.01 -9.28
C ASN A 65 8.90 10.43 -9.76
N GLY A 66 8.97 11.41 -8.86
CA GLY A 66 8.66 12.81 -9.15
C GLY A 66 7.22 13.00 -9.65
N ALA A 67 6.27 12.16 -9.25
CA ALA A 67 4.86 12.29 -9.66
C ALA A 67 4.06 13.30 -8.83
N LEU A 68 4.62 13.83 -7.74
CA LEU A 68 3.94 14.78 -6.86
C LEU A 68 3.64 16.09 -7.62
N PRO A 69 2.37 16.55 -7.67
CA PRO A 69 2.04 17.85 -8.26
C PRO A 69 2.49 19.02 -7.39
N GLU A 70 2.76 20.16 -8.03
CA GLU A 70 3.04 21.43 -7.37
C GLU A 70 1.83 22.38 -7.43
N VAL A 71 1.93 23.53 -6.76
CA VAL A 71 0.88 24.54 -6.78
C VAL A 71 0.69 25.06 -8.20
N ASN A 72 -0.57 25.26 -8.61
CA ASN A 72 -0.99 25.65 -9.96
C ASN A 72 -0.73 24.62 -11.08
N ASP A 73 -0.17 23.45 -10.76
CA ASP A 73 -0.04 22.37 -11.73
C ASP A 73 -1.39 21.82 -12.15
N THR A 74 -1.46 21.41 -13.42
CA THR A 74 -2.54 20.57 -13.90
C THR A 74 -2.29 19.14 -13.45
N CYS A 75 -3.07 18.64 -12.49
CA CYS A 75 -2.90 17.31 -11.92
C CYS A 75 -3.98 16.32 -12.35
N LEU A 76 -3.68 15.05 -12.14
CA LEU A 76 -4.52 13.89 -12.36
C LEU A 76 -4.97 13.34 -11.01
N ILE A 77 -6.26 12.99 -10.90
CA ILE A 77 -6.83 12.33 -9.71
C ILE A 77 -7.00 10.86 -10.01
N TYR A 78 -6.26 10.02 -9.29
CA TYR A 78 -6.45 8.58 -9.28
C TYR A 78 -7.27 8.17 -8.06
N VAL A 79 -8.19 7.22 -8.25
CA VAL A 79 -9.02 6.66 -7.18
C VAL A 79 -8.48 5.29 -6.82
N MET A 80 -8.41 5.00 -5.53
CA MET A 80 -8.21 3.65 -5.02
C MET A 80 -9.55 3.15 -4.47
N GLU A 81 -10.21 2.32 -5.26
CA GLU A 81 -11.50 1.74 -4.90
C GLU A 81 -11.32 0.32 -4.38
N MET A 82 -12.06 0.00 -3.32
CA MET A 82 -12.12 -1.34 -2.74
C MET A 82 -13.54 -1.86 -2.88
N ASP A 83 -13.70 -2.98 -3.57
CA ASP A 83 -15.00 -3.64 -3.74
C ASP A 83 -15.00 -5.00 -3.01
N LEU A 84 -15.93 -5.19 -2.08
CA LEU A 84 -16.08 -6.41 -1.31
C LEU A 84 -16.68 -7.53 -2.16
N LYS A 85 -15.84 -8.48 -2.59
CA LYS A 85 -16.27 -9.65 -3.37
C LYS A 85 -16.81 -10.79 -2.51
N LYS A 86 -16.24 -11.00 -1.32
CA LYS A 86 -16.68 -12.06 -0.40
C LYS A 86 -16.49 -11.62 1.05
N ALA A 87 -17.58 -11.45 1.78
CA ALA A 87 -17.57 -11.13 3.20
C ALA A 87 -17.14 -12.32 4.07
N VAL A 88 -16.54 -12.05 5.23
CA VAL A 88 -16.28 -13.10 6.25
C VAL A 88 -17.57 -13.55 6.94
N THR A 89 -17.68 -14.85 7.19
CA THR A 89 -18.84 -15.48 7.83
C THR A 89 -18.40 -16.49 8.91
N GLY A 90 -19.35 -16.94 9.73
CA GLY A 90 -19.13 -18.01 10.73
C GLY A 90 -18.01 -17.68 11.71
N ALA A 91 -17.05 -18.61 11.85
CA ALA A 91 -15.91 -18.49 12.77
C ALA A 91 -15.02 -17.26 12.48
N ALA A 92 -14.97 -16.78 11.24
CA ALA A 92 -14.22 -15.59 10.86
C ALA A 92 -14.94 -14.26 11.21
N ASN A 93 -16.24 -14.32 11.55
CA ASN A 93 -17.03 -13.19 12.06
C ASN A 93 -17.78 -13.57 13.35
N PRO A 94 -17.06 -13.87 14.46
CA PRO A 94 -17.67 -14.40 15.67
C PRO A 94 -18.65 -13.42 16.33
N LYS A 95 -18.44 -12.11 16.11
CA LYS A 95 -19.30 -11.04 16.63
C LYS A 95 -20.47 -10.70 15.70
N LYS A 96 -20.68 -11.45 14.61
CA LYS A 96 -21.73 -11.22 13.59
C LYS A 96 -21.85 -9.75 13.18
N ARG A 97 -20.71 -9.06 13.03
CA ARG A 97 -20.70 -7.65 12.67
C ARG A 97 -21.29 -7.47 11.28
N LYS A 98 -22.13 -6.45 11.10
CA LYS A 98 -22.57 -6.01 9.78
C LYS A 98 -21.35 -5.52 9.01
N ILE A 99 -21.08 -6.14 7.87
CA ILE A 99 -20.00 -5.74 6.98
C ILE A 99 -20.62 -4.84 5.90
N VAL A 100 -20.06 -3.64 5.76
CA VAL A 100 -20.44 -2.69 4.72
C VAL A 100 -19.40 -2.75 3.61
N ASN A 101 -19.84 -2.74 2.35
CA ASN A 101 -18.93 -2.69 1.22
C ASN A 101 -18.32 -1.27 1.15
N PRO A 102 -16.98 -1.11 1.11
CA PRO A 102 -16.37 0.21 0.96
C PRO A 102 -16.79 0.96 -0.31
N ILE A 103 -17.30 0.26 -1.33
CA ILE A 103 -17.84 0.93 -2.52
C ILE A 103 -19.10 1.76 -2.22
N ASP A 104 -19.88 1.35 -1.23
CA ASP A 104 -21.15 1.97 -0.86
C ASP A 104 -20.96 3.20 0.05
N THR A 105 -19.74 3.46 0.53
CA THR A 105 -19.46 4.61 1.39
C THR A 105 -19.31 5.89 0.59
N GLU A 106 -19.79 6.99 1.16
CA GLU A 106 -19.77 8.33 0.54
C GLU A 106 -18.35 8.84 0.26
N PHE A 107 -17.37 8.39 1.04
CA PHE A 107 -15.98 8.79 0.91
C PHE A 107 -15.10 7.61 0.52
N CYS A 108 -14.08 7.90 -0.28
CA CYS A 108 -13.01 6.98 -0.62
C CYS A 108 -11.66 7.71 -0.62
N PHE A 109 -10.59 6.95 -0.83
CA PHE A 109 -9.26 7.52 -0.99
C PHE A 109 -8.89 7.59 -2.46
N GLY A 110 -8.14 8.62 -2.79
CA GLY A 110 -7.42 8.72 -4.04
C GLY A 110 -6.01 9.23 -3.81
N PHE A 111 -5.34 9.54 -4.90
CA PHE A 111 -4.07 10.23 -4.86
C PHE A 111 -3.87 11.06 -6.11
N LEU A 112 -3.00 12.06 -5.97
CA LEU A 112 -2.69 12.98 -7.04
C LEU A 112 -1.40 12.59 -7.75
N SER A 113 -1.37 12.85 -9.06
CA SER A 113 -0.19 12.67 -9.89
C SER A 113 -0.10 13.75 -10.96
N LYS A 114 1.11 14.25 -11.24
CA LYS A 114 1.39 15.17 -12.36
C LYS A 114 1.54 14.47 -13.71
N LYS A 115 1.77 13.16 -13.68
CA LYS A 115 1.97 12.32 -14.87
C LYS A 115 1.03 11.12 -14.89
N PRO A 116 0.64 10.64 -16.08
CA PRO A 116 -0.16 9.44 -16.18
C PRO A 116 0.62 8.24 -15.64
N ILE A 117 -0.07 7.41 -14.86
CA ILE A 117 0.44 6.15 -14.33
C ILE A 117 -0.06 5.02 -15.24
N PRO A 118 0.77 4.00 -15.52
CA PRO A 118 0.35 2.82 -16.27
C PRO A 118 -0.91 2.19 -15.69
N LYS A 119 -1.73 1.56 -16.54
CA LYS A 119 -2.91 0.83 -16.08
C LYS A 119 -2.49 -0.25 -15.09
N VAL A 120 -3.06 -0.18 -13.89
CA VAL A 120 -2.86 -1.18 -12.84
C VAL A 120 -4.00 -2.18 -12.96
N PRO A 121 -3.71 -3.48 -13.17
CA PRO A 121 -4.76 -4.49 -13.14
C PRO A 121 -5.35 -4.58 -11.73
N SER A 122 -6.65 -4.88 -11.65
CA SER A 122 -7.30 -5.16 -10.38
C SER A 122 -6.62 -6.33 -9.67
N PHE A 123 -6.52 -6.26 -8.36
CA PHE A 123 -5.88 -7.31 -7.58
C PHE A 123 -6.63 -7.60 -6.28
N PRO A 124 -6.58 -8.85 -5.79
CA PRO A 124 -7.27 -9.22 -4.57
C PRO A 124 -6.54 -8.70 -3.33
N VAL A 125 -7.32 -8.22 -2.36
CA VAL A 125 -6.85 -7.83 -1.02
C VAL A 125 -7.68 -8.58 0.02
N PHE A 126 -7.02 -9.23 0.96
CA PHE A 126 -7.69 -9.98 2.04
C PHE A 126 -7.66 -9.17 3.32
N LEU A 127 -8.77 -8.49 3.63
CA LEU A 127 -8.94 -7.72 4.85
C LEU A 127 -9.76 -8.50 5.88
N ARG A 128 -9.85 -7.96 7.10
CA ARG A 128 -10.65 -8.55 8.19
C ARG A 128 -12.12 -8.75 7.81
N GLN A 129 -12.64 -7.92 6.93
CA GLN A 129 -14.01 -7.96 6.44
C GLN A 129 -14.21 -9.01 5.33
N GLY A 130 -13.14 -9.49 4.71
CA GLY A 130 -13.19 -10.51 3.66
C GLY A 130 -12.31 -10.22 2.46
N ARG A 131 -12.57 -10.93 1.36
CA ARG A 131 -11.87 -10.75 0.09
C ARG A 131 -12.43 -9.52 -0.60
N MET A 132 -11.56 -8.56 -0.85
CA MET A 132 -11.82 -7.35 -1.62
C MET A 132 -11.06 -7.38 -2.95
N GLU A 133 -11.53 -6.60 -3.90
CA GLU A 133 -10.87 -6.29 -5.16
C GLU A 133 -10.43 -4.83 -5.09
N ALA A 134 -9.12 -4.59 -5.19
CA ALA A 134 -8.57 -3.24 -5.27
C ALA A 134 -8.49 -2.81 -6.74
N ASN A 135 -9.05 -1.63 -7.03
CA ASN A 135 -9.05 -1.02 -8.35
C ASN A 135 -8.37 0.34 -8.28
N ILE A 136 -7.49 0.62 -9.24
CA ILE A 136 -6.84 1.92 -9.37
C ILE A 136 -7.11 2.46 -10.77
N PHE A 137 -7.81 3.59 -10.85
CA PHE A 137 -8.17 4.20 -12.14
C PHE A 137 -8.12 5.73 -12.06
N LEU A 138 -7.92 6.35 -13.23
CA LEU A 138 -7.95 7.79 -13.40
C LEU A 138 -9.41 8.27 -13.38
N ALA A 139 -9.78 9.09 -12.40
CA ALA A 139 -11.12 9.65 -12.28
C ALA A 139 -11.27 11.01 -12.97
N ARG A 140 -10.27 11.88 -12.83
CA ARG A 140 -10.27 13.20 -13.45
C ARG A 140 -8.89 13.51 -14.01
N SER A 141 -8.85 13.98 -15.24
CA SER A 141 -7.67 14.59 -15.84
C SER A 141 -7.87 16.10 -15.84
N LYS A 142 -6.87 16.86 -15.37
CA LYS A 142 -6.84 18.33 -15.36
C LYS A 142 -7.64 19.00 -14.24
N LEU A 143 -7.23 18.76 -13.00
CA LEU A 143 -7.59 19.63 -11.88
C LEU A 143 -6.43 20.62 -11.64
N GLN A 144 -6.74 21.90 -11.49
CA GLN A 144 -5.80 22.88 -10.94
C GLN A 144 -5.97 22.95 -9.43
N ILE A 145 -4.85 22.92 -8.71
CA ILE A 145 -4.82 23.00 -7.26
C ILE A 145 -4.14 24.30 -6.89
N ASP A 146 -4.86 25.18 -6.20
CA ASP A 146 -4.31 26.41 -5.64
C ASP A 146 -3.44 26.13 -4.41
N ALA A 147 -2.78 27.17 -3.89
CA ALA A 147 -1.87 27.04 -2.76
C ALA A 147 -2.58 26.55 -1.50
N GLU A 148 -3.76 27.11 -1.19
CA GLU A 148 -4.53 26.78 0.01
C GLU A 148 -4.99 25.32 0.01
N MET A 149 -5.54 24.84 -1.11
CA MET A 149 -5.94 23.45 -1.26
C MET A 149 -4.73 22.51 -1.22
N MET A 150 -3.59 22.88 -1.80
CA MET A 150 -2.37 22.08 -1.71
C MET A 150 -1.91 21.89 -0.26
N GLU A 151 -1.88 22.96 0.52
CA GLU A 151 -1.53 22.90 1.95
C GLU A 151 -2.47 21.99 2.73
N LEU A 152 -3.78 22.11 2.48
CA LEU A 152 -4.79 21.30 3.14
C LEU A 152 -4.67 19.80 2.80
N LEU A 153 -4.38 19.48 1.54
CA LEU A 153 -4.16 18.10 1.11
C LEU A 153 -2.88 17.51 1.70
N LYS A 154 -1.80 18.30 1.80
CA LYS A 154 -0.56 17.90 2.50
C LYS A 154 -0.84 17.65 3.98
N ALA A 155 -1.54 18.55 4.65
CA ALA A 155 -1.91 18.41 6.06
C ALA A 155 -2.73 17.14 6.30
N PHE A 156 -3.73 16.87 5.45
CA PHE A 156 -4.51 15.64 5.51
C PHE A 156 -3.65 14.39 5.36
N HIS A 157 -2.78 14.37 4.33
CA HIS A 157 -1.88 13.25 4.08
C HIS A 157 -1.00 12.96 5.30
N HIS A 158 -0.35 13.99 5.83
CA HIS A 158 0.46 13.88 7.04
C HIS A 158 -0.34 13.34 8.22
N TYR A 159 -1.54 13.88 8.47
CA TYR A 159 -2.39 13.45 9.57
C TYR A 159 -2.78 11.96 9.51
N ILE A 160 -3.07 11.44 8.31
CA ILE A 160 -3.37 10.01 8.12
C ILE A 160 -2.18 9.14 8.52
N PHE A 161 -0.96 9.46 8.08
CA PHE A 161 0.21 8.61 8.32
C PHE A 161 0.80 8.76 9.72
N ASP A 162 0.75 9.96 10.28
CA ASP A 162 1.34 10.26 11.58
C ASP A 162 0.37 9.99 12.73
N ASN A 163 -0.86 10.52 12.68
CA ASN A 163 -1.79 10.46 13.81
C ASN A 163 -2.72 9.24 13.78
N VAL A 164 -3.22 8.87 12.58
CA VAL A 164 -4.18 7.77 12.43
C VAL A 164 -3.46 6.42 12.34
N LEU A 165 -2.54 6.27 11.39
CA LEU A 165 -1.81 5.01 11.19
C LEU A 165 -0.61 4.87 12.13
N ARG A 166 -0.04 5.98 12.62
CA ARG A 166 1.11 6.00 13.55
C ARG A 166 2.27 5.15 13.05
N LEU A 167 2.61 5.32 11.76
CA LEU A 167 3.64 4.51 11.10
C LEU A 167 5.05 4.87 11.56
N VAL A 168 5.25 6.10 12.01
CA VAL A 168 6.54 6.59 12.48
C VAL A 168 6.82 6.01 13.87
N LYS A 169 7.83 5.15 13.96
CA LYS A 169 8.32 4.58 15.21
C LYS A 169 9.82 4.84 15.33
N GLY A 170 10.28 5.16 16.54
CA GLY A 170 11.70 5.17 16.93
C GLY A 170 12.62 6.03 16.05
N GLY A 171 12.75 7.32 16.36
CA GLY A 171 13.77 8.21 15.78
C GLY A 171 13.66 8.51 14.28
N LEU A 172 12.75 7.85 13.55
CA LEU A 172 12.47 8.11 12.14
C LEU A 172 11.58 9.35 11.99
N ALA A 173 11.75 10.10 10.91
CA ALA A 173 10.89 11.22 10.56
C ALA A 173 10.12 10.90 9.27
N PHE A 174 8.80 11.17 9.25
CA PHE A 174 8.00 11.06 8.03
C PHE A 174 8.11 12.34 7.20
N VAL A 175 8.92 12.28 6.14
CA VAL A 175 9.20 13.40 5.24
C VAL A 175 8.82 13.02 3.80
N PRO A 176 7.52 13.08 3.44
CA PRO A 176 7.03 12.62 2.14
C PRO A 176 7.59 13.42 0.96
N ASP A 177 7.88 14.71 1.16
CA ASP A 177 8.44 15.59 0.13
C ASP A 177 9.84 15.18 -0.33
N LYS A 178 10.59 14.44 0.50
CA LYS A 178 11.93 13.94 0.17
C LYS A 178 11.92 12.48 -0.33
N ALA A 179 10.75 11.86 -0.42
CA ALA A 179 10.65 10.46 -0.81
C ALA A 179 10.91 10.31 -2.33
N PRO A 180 11.72 9.33 -2.76
CA PRO A 180 12.00 9.08 -4.18
C PRO A 180 10.73 8.66 -4.96
N VAL A 181 9.74 8.14 -4.25
CA VAL A 181 8.38 7.92 -4.74
C VAL A 181 7.43 8.59 -3.78
N SER A 182 6.93 9.75 -4.18
CA SER A 182 6.03 10.58 -3.39
C SER A 182 4.67 10.64 -4.09
N VAL A 183 3.63 10.17 -3.42
CA VAL A 183 2.23 10.33 -3.83
C VAL A 183 1.48 11.07 -2.74
N LEU A 184 0.62 12.01 -3.14
CA LEU A 184 -0.24 12.71 -2.20
C LEU A 184 -1.57 11.99 -2.09
N ILE A 185 -1.75 11.19 -1.04
CA ILE A 185 -3.04 10.58 -0.68
C ILE A 185 -4.02 11.67 -0.31
N VAL A 186 -5.20 11.64 -0.93
CA VAL A 186 -6.26 12.62 -0.75
C VAL A 186 -7.60 11.94 -0.48
N PRO A 187 -8.47 12.57 0.31
CA PRO A 187 -9.84 12.12 0.50
C PRO A 187 -10.69 12.55 -0.69
N LEU A 188 -11.61 11.70 -1.12
CA LEU A 188 -12.54 11.99 -2.22
C LEU A 188 -13.97 11.68 -1.77
N ARG A 189 -14.91 12.57 -2.12
CA ARG A 189 -16.33 12.21 -2.08
C ARG A 189 -16.69 11.46 -3.36
N ARG A 190 -17.64 10.52 -3.29
CA ARG A 190 -18.20 9.83 -4.47
C ARG A 190 -18.64 10.86 -5.52
N GLY A 191 -18.34 10.57 -6.79
CA GLY A 191 -18.27 11.58 -7.86
C GLY A 191 -16.88 12.19 -8.04
N TYR A 192 -15.90 11.74 -7.23
CA TYR A 192 -14.47 12.04 -7.32
C TYR A 192 -14.13 13.53 -7.26
N SER A 193 -14.86 14.26 -6.43
CA SER A 193 -14.65 15.69 -6.19
C SER A 193 -13.87 15.92 -4.89
N LEU A 194 -12.80 16.72 -4.98
CA LEU A 194 -12.05 17.23 -3.82
C LEU A 194 -12.79 18.37 -3.12
N SER A 195 -13.41 19.28 -3.88
CA SER A 195 -14.04 20.48 -3.33
C SER A 195 -15.19 20.15 -2.38
N LEU A 196 -16.00 19.13 -2.72
CA LEU A 196 -17.10 18.70 -1.85
C LEU A 196 -16.64 18.12 -0.51
N PHE A 197 -15.43 17.56 -0.44
CA PHE A 197 -14.89 17.04 0.82
C PHE A 197 -14.40 18.18 1.72
N LEU A 198 -13.77 19.20 1.14
CA LEU A 198 -13.31 20.37 1.90
C LEU A 198 -14.50 21.13 2.50
N THR A 199 -15.56 21.36 1.72
CA THR A 199 -16.80 21.96 2.23
C THR A 199 -17.43 21.10 3.33
N TYR A 200 -17.33 19.77 3.25
CA TYR A 200 -17.83 18.86 4.28
C TYR A 200 -17.03 18.95 5.59
N LEU A 201 -15.70 19.05 5.50
CA LEU A 201 -14.85 19.25 6.69
C LEU A 201 -15.13 20.58 7.37
N GLU A 202 -15.19 21.67 6.60
CA GLU A 202 -15.55 23.00 7.12
C GLU A 202 -16.94 23.01 7.79
N ALA A 203 -17.91 22.31 7.20
CA ALA A 203 -19.24 22.18 7.77
C ALA A 203 -19.25 21.38 9.09
N ARG A 204 -18.39 20.36 9.23
CA ARG A 204 -18.31 19.55 10.46
C ARG A 204 -17.53 20.23 11.59
N GLU A 205 -16.54 21.07 11.29
CA GLU A 205 -15.93 21.94 12.30
C GLU A 205 -16.95 22.92 12.89
N LYS A 206 -17.82 23.49 12.05
CA LYS A 206 -18.88 24.42 12.49
C LYS A 206 -19.99 23.77 13.33
N PHE A 207 -20.25 22.46 13.17
CA PHE A 207 -21.34 21.74 13.85
C PHE A 207 -20.90 20.88 15.05
N GLY A 208 -19.63 20.97 15.48
CA GLY A 208 -19.21 20.55 16.82
C GLY A 208 -19.35 19.05 17.11
N ARG A 209 -18.44 18.22 16.58
CA ARG A 209 -18.03 16.89 17.11
C ARG A 209 -17.00 16.23 16.17
N VAL A 210 -15.74 16.67 16.20
CA VAL A 210 -14.49 15.88 16.02
C VAL A 210 -13.32 16.81 16.37
N ASN A 211 -12.41 16.39 17.26
CA ASN A 211 -11.07 17.01 17.33
C ASN A 211 -10.25 16.53 16.13
N MET A 212 -10.22 17.34 15.08
CA MET A 212 -9.22 17.27 14.02
C MET A 212 -8.88 18.72 13.70
N THR A 213 -7.90 19.28 14.41
CA THR A 213 -7.52 20.68 14.25
C THR A 213 -6.71 20.82 12.96
N ILE A 214 -7.35 21.24 11.86
CA ILE A 214 -6.66 21.85 10.73
C ILE A 214 -6.99 23.35 10.78
N VAL A 215 -6.21 24.08 11.56
CA VAL A 215 -6.32 25.54 11.63
C VAL A 215 -5.30 26.14 10.69
N MET A 216 -5.78 26.82 9.64
CA MET A 216 -5.06 27.95 9.06
C MET A 216 -6.02 29.14 8.99
N LYS A 217 -6.12 29.85 10.12
CA LYS A 217 -6.55 31.25 10.10
C LYS A 217 -5.41 32.05 9.48
N ASN A 218 -5.56 32.50 8.23
CA ASN A 218 -4.94 33.75 7.80
C ASN A 218 -6.05 34.79 7.68
N LYS A 219 -6.18 35.61 8.74
CA LYS A 219 -6.80 36.93 8.63
C LYS A 219 -5.65 37.92 8.50
N ASN A 220 -5.63 38.61 7.36
CA ASN A 220 -4.94 39.86 7.00
C ASN A 220 -3.80 40.34 7.90
#